data_AF-A0A067ECD6-F1
#
_entry.id   AF-A0A067ECD6-F1
#
_cell.length_a   1.000
_cell.length_b   1.000
_cell.length_c   1.000
_cell.angle_alpha   90.00
_cell.angle_beta   90.00
_cell.angle_gamma   90.00
#
_symmetry.space_group_name_H-M   'P 1'
#
loop_
_entity.id
_entity.type
_entity.pdbx_description
1 polymer ?
#
loop_
_entity_poly.entity_id
_entity_poly.type
_entity_poly.pdbx_seq_one_letter_code
_entity_poly.pdbx_strand_id
1 'polypeptide(L)'
;ILAILRNNEMLTWPEKVKFAIGLLPAIIGGQAYVEAQDGLTVQEWMRKQGVPDRVTTEVFIAMSKALNFINPDELSMQCILIALNRFLQEKHGSKMAFLDGNPPERLCLPIVEHIQSLGGEVRLNSRVQKIELNDDGTVKNFLLTNGNVIDGDAYLISSSFSYLKTGKRWHTSRD
;
A
#
# COMPACT_ATOMS: atom_id res chain seq x y z
N ILE A 1 -17.05 10.83 -10.55
CA ILE A 1 -18.36 10.33 -11.04
C ILE A 1 -18.68 10.80 -12.47
N LEU A 2 -18.64 12.11 -12.79
CA LEU A 2 -18.95 12.61 -14.14
C LEU A 2 -18.10 11.97 -15.27
N ALA A 3 -16.83 11.66 -15.01
CA ALA A 3 -15.96 11.00 -16.00
C ALA A 3 -16.40 9.56 -16.33
N ILE A 4 -16.87 8.81 -15.32
CA ILE A 4 -17.41 7.45 -15.48
C ILE A 4 -18.74 7.50 -16.23
N LEU A 5 -19.58 8.50 -15.96
CA LEU A 5 -20.87 8.68 -16.63
C LEU A 5 -20.69 9.11 -18.10
N ARG A 6 -19.71 9.97 -18.40
CA ARG A 6 -19.40 10.46 -19.76
C ARG A 6 -18.71 9.43 -20.67
N ASN A 7 -17.97 8.47 -20.11
CA ASN A 7 -17.27 7.46 -20.93
C ASN A 7 -18.23 6.35 -21.36
N ASN A 8 -18.38 6.10 -22.66
CA ASN A 8 -19.29 5.08 -23.21
C ASN A 8 -18.55 3.85 -23.78
N GLU A 9 -17.23 3.83 -23.72
CA GLU A 9 -16.40 2.78 -24.33
C GLU A 9 -16.06 1.68 -23.32
N MET A 10 -15.97 2.01 -22.02
CA MET A 10 -15.57 1.06 -20.96
C MET A 10 -16.73 0.37 -20.23
N LEU A 11 -17.91 1.01 -20.16
CA LEU A 11 -19.09 0.48 -19.47
C LEU A 11 -20.36 0.79 -20.27
N THR A 12 -21.19 -0.22 -20.49
CA THR A 12 -22.55 -0.04 -21.00
C THR A 12 -23.45 0.59 -19.93
N TRP A 13 -24.57 1.17 -20.34
CA TRP A 13 -25.50 1.84 -19.43
C TRP A 13 -26.02 0.93 -18.29
N PRO A 14 -26.44 -0.32 -18.54
CA PRO A 14 -26.84 -1.24 -17.48
C PRO A 14 -25.71 -1.55 -16.48
N GLU A 15 -24.47 -1.67 -16.97
CA GLU A 15 -23.30 -1.93 -16.13
C GLU A 15 -22.99 -0.73 -15.23
N LYS A 16 -23.08 0.50 -15.76
CA LYS A 16 -22.92 1.73 -14.98
C LYS A 16 -23.92 1.80 -13.83
N VAL A 17 -25.18 1.42 -14.06
CA VAL A 17 -26.22 1.42 -13.02
C VAL A 17 -25.88 0.41 -11.93
N LYS A 18 -25.57 -0.84 -12.29
CA LYS A 18 -25.21 -1.88 -11.33
C LYS A 18 -23.96 -1.53 -10.53
N PHE A 19 -22.95 -0.99 -11.20
CA PHE A 19 -21.72 -0.52 -10.57
C PHE A 19 -21.99 0.64 -9.60
N ALA A 20 -22.79 1.62 -10.01
CA ALA A 20 -23.18 2.74 -9.14
C ALA A 20 -23.96 2.27 -7.90
N ILE A 21 -24.89 1.32 -8.07
CA ILE A 21 -25.61 0.70 -6.95
C ILE A 21 -24.65 -0.02 -6.00
N GLY A 22 -23.64 -0.73 -6.52
CA GLY A 22 -22.63 -1.40 -5.69
C GLY A 22 -21.69 -0.45 -4.95
N LEU A 23 -21.38 0.71 -5.55
CA LEU A 23 -20.57 1.74 -4.90
C LEU A 23 -21.35 2.57 -3.89
N LEU A 24 -22.67 2.68 -4.02
CA LEU A 24 -23.50 3.51 -3.14
C LEU A 24 -23.34 3.15 -1.65
N PRO A 25 -23.37 1.86 -1.23
CA PRO A 25 -23.05 1.47 0.13
C PRO A 25 -21.63 1.82 0.58
N ALA A 26 -20.64 1.85 -0.32
CA ALA A 26 -19.28 2.27 0.02
C ALA A 26 -19.19 3.78 0.29
N ILE A 27 -19.97 4.57 -0.46
CA ILE A 27 -20.04 6.02 -0.30
C ILE A 27 -20.77 6.40 0.99
N ILE A 28 -21.89 5.74 1.28
CA ILE A 28 -22.73 6.05 2.45
C ILE A 28 -22.21 5.37 3.72
N GLY A 29 -21.85 4.09 3.62
CA GLY A 29 -21.43 3.25 4.74
C GLY A 29 -19.99 3.50 5.20
N GLY A 30 -19.23 4.31 4.46
CA GLY A 30 -17.88 4.74 4.84
C GLY A 30 -16.90 3.59 5.07
N GLN A 31 -15.95 3.82 5.96
CA GLN A 31 -14.81 2.93 6.18
C GLN A 31 -15.20 1.50 6.60
N ALA A 32 -16.26 1.35 7.41
CA ALA A 32 -16.72 0.04 7.88
C ALA A 32 -17.24 -0.85 6.75
N TYR A 33 -17.93 -0.29 5.76
CA TYR A 33 -18.36 -1.05 4.58
C TYR A 33 -17.16 -1.49 3.75
N VAL A 34 -16.18 -0.60 3.56
CA VAL A 34 -14.96 -0.85 2.78
C VAL A 34 -14.16 -2.00 3.42
N GLU A 35 -13.98 -1.98 4.74
CA GLU A 35 -13.32 -3.06 5.50
C GLU A 35 -14.05 -4.40 5.39
N ALA A 36 -15.39 -4.38 5.38
CA ALA A 36 -16.17 -5.61 5.19
C ALA A 36 -15.99 -6.27 3.80
N GLN A 37 -15.39 -5.58 2.83
CA GLN A 37 -15.11 -6.15 1.50
C GLN A 37 -13.71 -6.78 1.37
N ASP A 38 -12.89 -6.81 2.43
CA ASP A 38 -11.53 -7.34 2.36
C ASP A 38 -11.48 -8.85 2.06
N GLY A 39 -12.52 -9.58 2.48
CA GLY A 39 -12.64 -11.02 2.22
C GLY A 39 -13.06 -11.39 0.79
N LEU A 40 -13.29 -10.41 -0.10
CA LEU A 40 -13.68 -10.65 -1.49
C LEU A 40 -12.60 -10.14 -2.44
N THR A 41 -12.29 -10.92 -3.46
CA THR A 41 -11.48 -10.44 -4.58
C THR A 41 -12.26 -9.42 -5.42
N VAL A 42 -11.56 -8.59 -6.20
CA VAL A 42 -12.20 -7.65 -7.12
C VAL A 42 -13.14 -8.39 -8.08
N GLN A 43 -12.70 -9.52 -8.63
CA GLN A 43 -13.53 -10.30 -9.55
C GLN A 43 -14.80 -10.85 -8.89
N GLU A 44 -14.69 -11.41 -7.68
CA GLU A 44 -15.84 -11.93 -6.93
C GLU A 44 -16.85 -10.83 -6.59
N TRP A 45 -16.36 -9.66 -6.17
CA TRP A 45 -17.21 -8.53 -5.85
C TRP A 45 -17.96 -8.02 -7.09
N MET A 46 -17.28 -7.87 -8.24
CA MET A 46 -17.92 -7.43 -9.49
C MET A 46 -19.05 -8.38 -9.92
N ARG A 47 -18.79 -9.69 -9.85
CA ARG A 47 -19.79 -10.73 -10.13
C ARG A 47 -20.99 -10.64 -9.18
N LYS A 48 -20.74 -10.42 -7.88
CA LYS A 48 -21.79 -10.24 -6.86
C LYS A 48 -22.67 -9.02 -7.16
N GLN A 49 -22.08 -7.94 -7.70
CA GLN A 49 -22.83 -6.75 -8.13
C GLN A 49 -23.50 -6.91 -9.52
N GLY A 50 -23.36 -8.07 -10.16
CA GLY A 50 -23.95 -8.37 -11.46
C GLY A 50 -23.26 -7.66 -12.63
N VAL A 51 -22.01 -7.23 -12.44
CA VAL A 51 -21.15 -6.64 -13.47
C VAL A 51 -20.51 -7.78 -14.29
N PRO A 52 -20.59 -7.76 -15.63
CA PRO A 52 -20.01 -8.81 -16.46
C PRO A 52 -18.49 -8.90 -16.36
N ASP A 53 -17.94 -10.11 -16.47
CA ASP A 53 -16.51 -10.38 -16.38
C ASP A 53 -15.66 -9.56 -17.38
N ARG A 54 -16.24 -9.19 -18.52
CA ARG A 54 -15.59 -8.31 -19.51
C ARG A 54 -15.10 -7.00 -18.87
N VAL A 55 -15.89 -6.38 -18.01
CA VAL A 55 -15.53 -5.13 -17.32
C VAL A 55 -14.34 -5.35 -16.38
N THR A 56 -14.35 -6.48 -15.66
CA THR A 56 -13.23 -6.86 -14.80
C THR A 56 -11.95 -7.00 -15.61
N THR A 57 -12.03 -7.64 -16.78
CA THR A 57 -10.89 -7.87 -17.69
C THR A 57 -10.39 -6.58 -18.35
N GLU A 58 -11.29 -5.72 -18.85
CA GLU A 58 -10.92 -4.52 -19.61
C GLU A 58 -10.49 -3.35 -18.72
N VAL A 59 -11.12 -3.18 -17.54
CA VAL A 59 -10.91 -2.02 -16.67
C VAL A 59 -10.13 -2.40 -15.42
N PHE A 60 -10.57 -3.43 -14.70
CA PHE A 60 -10.04 -3.73 -13.38
C PHE A 60 -8.72 -4.52 -13.41
N ILE A 61 -8.34 -5.18 -14.51
CA ILE A 61 -6.97 -5.69 -14.68
C ILE A 61 -5.97 -4.54 -14.65
N ALA A 62 -6.22 -3.47 -15.42
CA ALA A 62 -5.32 -2.32 -15.47
C ALA A 62 -5.23 -1.64 -14.10
N MET A 63 -6.37 -1.44 -13.42
CA MET A 63 -6.40 -0.83 -12.09
C MET A 63 -5.70 -1.69 -11.03
N SER A 64 -5.94 -3.01 -11.03
CA SER A 64 -5.35 -3.92 -10.04
C SER A 64 -3.83 -4.00 -10.17
N LYS A 65 -3.34 -4.07 -11.43
CA LYS A 65 -1.91 -4.05 -11.72
C LYS A 65 -1.26 -2.71 -11.38
N ALA A 66 -1.96 -1.59 -11.60
CA ALA A 66 -1.45 -0.27 -11.25
C ALA A 66 -1.33 -0.06 -9.73
N LEU A 67 -2.24 -0.64 -8.94
CA LEU A 67 -2.28 -0.45 -7.49
C LEU A 67 -1.36 -1.40 -6.72
N ASN A 68 -1.37 -2.69 -7.08
CA ASN A 68 -0.66 -3.70 -6.31
C ASN A 68 0.06 -4.76 -7.17
N PHE A 69 0.18 -4.51 -8.48
CA PHE A 69 0.90 -5.37 -9.42
C PHE A 69 0.37 -6.82 -9.55
N ILE A 70 -0.87 -7.06 -9.12
CA ILE A 70 -1.55 -8.36 -9.17
C ILE A 70 -2.86 -8.29 -9.97
N ASN A 71 -3.41 -9.44 -10.31
CA ASN A 71 -4.65 -9.54 -11.07
C ASN A 71 -5.90 -9.37 -10.17
N PRO A 72 -7.08 -9.03 -10.73
CA PRO A 72 -8.30 -8.77 -9.96
C PRO A 72 -8.91 -10.01 -9.28
N ASP A 73 -8.49 -11.21 -9.69
CA ASP A 73 -8.83 -12.49 -9.04
C ASP A 73 -7.97 -12.77 -7.79
N GLU A 74 -6.92 -11.98 -7.56
CA GLU A 74 -6.06 -12.07 -6.37
C GLU A 74 -6.17 -10.82 -5.49
N LEU A 75 -6.52 -9.67 -6.06
CA LEU A 75 -6.61 -8.40 -5.34
C LEU A 75 -7.88 -8.31 -4.48
N SER A 76 -7.72 -7.93 -3.22
CA SER A 76 -8.83 -7.57 -2.32
C SER A 76 -9.62 -6.36 -2.84
N MET A 77 -10.95 -6.45 -2.83
CA MET A 77 -11.82 -5.35 -3.23
C MET A 77 -11.68 -4.13 -2.30
N GLN A 78 -11.28 -4.35 -1.04
CA GLN A 78 -10.98 -3.25 -0.11
C GLN A 78 -9.94 -2.28 -0.70
N CYS A 79 -8.91 -2.79 -1.38
CA CYS A 79 -7.87 -1.97 -2.01
C CYS A 79 -8.46 -1.01 -3.06
N ILE A 80 -9.35 -1.53 -3.93
CA ILE A 80 -10.03 -0.72 -4.95
C ILE A 80 -10.96 0.31 -4.32
N LEU A 81 -11.75 -0.09 -3.32
CA LEU A 81 -12.70 0.80 -2.68
C LEU A 81 -12.01 1.95 -1.91
N ILE A 82 -10.86 1.71 -1.28
CA ILE A 82 -10.05 2.76 -0.66
C ILE A 82 -9.58 3.77 -1.72
N ALA A 83 -9.07 3.28 -2.85
CA ALA A 83 -8.63 4.15 -3.95
C ALA A 83 -9.80 4.98 -4.52
N LEU A 84 -10.96 4.35 -4.74
CA LEU A 84 -12.17 5.04 -5.21
C LEU A 84 -12.70 6.04 -4.18
N ASN A 85 -12.65 5.73 -2.88
CA ASN A 85 -13.10 6.64 -1.84
C ASN A 85 -12.30 7.95 -1.83
N ARG A 86 -10.97 7.88 -2.03
CA ARG A 86 -10.14 9.09 -2.21
C ARG A 86 -10.61 9.96 -3.38
N PHE A 87 -11.02 9.36 -4.51
CA PHE A 87 -11.54 10.12 -5.66
C PHE A 87 -12.89 10.79 -5.40
N LEU A 88 -13.64 10.30 -4.41
CA LEU A 88 -14.98 10.79 -4.09
C LEU A 88 -14.94 11.85 -2.99
N GLN A 89 -14.02 11.72 -2.03
CA GLN A 89 -13.87 12.66 -0.93
C GLN A 89 -13.10 13.93 -1.32
N GLU A 90 -12.08 13.82 -2.17
CA GLU A 90 -11.23 14.95 -2.56
C GLU A 90 -11.50 15.42 -3.98
N LYS A 91 -11.82 16.70 -4.17
CA LYS A 91 -12.06 17.32 -5.50
C LYS A 91 -10.91 17.10 -6.49
N HIS A 92 -9.68 16.99 -5.99
CA HIS A 92 -8.47 16.74 -6.76
C HIS A 92 -7.81 15.40 -6.42
N GLY A 93 -8.48 14.49 -5.70
CA GLY A 93 -7.90 13.23 -5.22
C GLY A 93 -7.51 12.26 -6.33
N SER A 94 -8.05 12.44 -7.54
CA SER A 94 -7.65 11.67 -8.73
C SER A 94 -6.58 12.36 -9.58
N LYS A 95 -6.04 13.51 -9.15
CA LYS A 95 -5.01 14.22 -9.90
C LYS A 95 -3.68 13.53 -9.68
N MET A 96 -3.05 13.13 -10.78
CA MET A 96 -1.73 12.54 -10.76
C MET A 96 -0.66 13.64 -10.80
N ALA A 97 0.43 13.42 -10.08
CA ALA A 97 1.61 14.27 -10.10
C ALA A 97 2.85 13.38 -10.21
N PHE A 98 3.84 13.88 -10.94
CA PHE A 98 5.16 13.29 -10.98
C PHE A 98 6.10 14.13 -10.13
N LEU A 99 7.06 13.48 -9.49
CA LEU A 99 8.16 14.19 -8.87
C LEU A 99 9.01 14.86 -9.95
N ASP A 100 9.51 16.05 -9.67
CA ASP A 100 10.26 16.88 -10.62
C ASP A 100 11.74 16.46 -10.75
N GLY A 101 12.10 15.31 -10.20
CA GLY A 101 13.42 14.71 -10.28
C GLY A 101 13.46 13.38 -9.54
N ASN A 102 14.67 12.89 -9.25
CA ASN A 102 14.83 11.61 -8.57
C ASN A 102 14.36 11.71 -7.09
N PRO A 103 13.68 10.67 -6.55
CA PRO A 103 13.20 10.69 -5.16
C PRO A 103 14.28 10.91 -4.08
N PRO A 104 15.50 10.33 -4.18
CA PRO A 104 16.54 10.57 -3.18
C PRO A 104 16.85 12.05 -2.95
N GLU A 105 17.03 12.83 -4.03
CA GLU A 105 17.39 14.25 -3.92
C GLU A 105 16.18 15.16 -3.71
N ARG A 106 15.06 14.89 -4.38
CA ARG A 106 13.90 15.82 -4.37
C ARG A 106 12.96 15.60 -3.19
N LEU A 107 12.98 14.43 -2.56
CA LEU A 107 12.08 14.08 -1.46
C LEU A 107 12.83 13.62 -0.20
N CYS A 108 13.75 12.66 -0.34
CA CYS A 108 14.41 12.09 0.84
C CYS A 108 15.42 13.05 1.47
N LEU A 109 16.23 13.74 0.66
CA LEU A 109 17.27 14.66 1.15
C LEU A 109 16.70 15.81 1.99
N PRO A 110 15.62 16.52 1.60
CA PRO A 110 15.00 17.54 2.45
C PRO A 110 14.57 17.02 3.83
N ILE A 111 14.11 15.76 3.92
CA ILE A 111 13.75 15.13 5.19
C ILE A 111 15.01 14.85 6.02
N VAL A 112 16.08 14.35 5.40
CA VAL A 112 17.37 14.11 6.07
C VAL A 112 17.96 15.40 6.61
N GLU A 113 17.98 16.46 5.81
CA GLU A 113 18.47 17.79 6.20
C GLU A 113 17.66 18.34 7.38
N HIS A 114 16.34 18.19 7.34
CA HIS A 114 15.48 18.61 8.45
C HIS A 114 15.80 17.86 9.75
N ILE A 115 15.94 16.54 9.70
CA ILE A 115 16.30 15.71 10.86
C ILE A 115 17.67 16.14 11.42
N GLN A 116 18.66 16.33 10.55
CA GLN A 116 20.02 16.73 10.95
C GLN A 116 20.06 18.14 11.53
N SER A 117 19.27 19.08 11.00
CA SER A 117 19.18 20.44 11.54
C SER A 117 18.65 20.50 12.98
N LEU A 118 17.91 19.48 13.40
CA LEU A 118 17.38 19.32 14.76
C LEU A 118 18.27 18.43 15.65
N GLY A 119 19.48 18.08 15.19
CA GLY A 119 20.45 17.27 15.93
C GLY A 119 20.27 15.76 15.78
N GLY A 120 19.37 15.30 14.92
CA GLY A 120 19.22 13.88 14.60
C GLY A 120 20.34 13.35 13.68
N GLU A 121 20.60 12.06 13.72
CA GLU A 121 21.60 11.42 12.88
C GLU A 121 20.97 10.49 11.84
N VAL A 122 21.47 10.56 10.60
CA VAL A 122 21.08 9.66 9.51
C VAL A 122 22.33 8.95 9.00
N ARG A 123 22.37 7.63 9.17
CA ARG A 123 23.51 6.78 8.79
C ARG A 123 23.12 5.80 7.68
N LEU A 124 23.75 5.94 6.52
CA LEU A 124 23.61 5.00 5.41
C LEU A 124 24.52 3.78 5.62
N ASN A 125 24.31 2.72 4.82
CA ASN A 125 25.13 1.50 4.85
C ASN A 125 25.23 0.84 6.24
N SER A 126 24.25 1.08 7.10
CA SER A 126 24.21 0.65 8.51
C SER A 126 23.13 -0.43 8.69
N ARG A 127 23.29 -1.58 8.03
CA ARG A 127 22.30 -2.66 8.05
C ARG A 127 22.27 -3.33 9.43
N VAL A 128 21.08 -3.40 10.04
CA VAL A 128 20.84 -4.19 11.26
C VAL A 128 20.89 -5.67 10.90
N GLN A 129 21.76 -6.41 11.59
CA GLN A 129 21.92 -7.86 11.48
C GLN A 129 21.05 -8.60 12.48
N LYS A 130 20.98 -8.11 13.73
CA LYS A 130 20.26 -8.78 14.82
C LYS A 130 19.69 -7.76 15.80
N ILE A 131 18.50 -8.06 16.30
CA ILE A 131 17.91 -7.37 17.45
C ILE A 131 18.30 -8.20 18.67
N GLU A 132 19.15 -7.67 19.53
CA GLU A 132 19.49 -8.35 20.78
C GLU A 132 18.42 -8.05 21.83
N LEU A 133 18.07 -9.07 22.61
CA LEU A 133 17.06 -8.97 23.65
C LEU A 133 17.73 -9.14 25.02
N ASN A 134 17.17 -8.47 26.02
CA ASN A 134 17.44 -8.75 27.41
C ASN A 134 16.73 -10.06 27.84
N ASP A 135 17.05 -10.55 29.04
CA ASP A 135 16.45 -11.78 29.58
C ASP A 135 14.93 -11.65 29.81
N ASP A 136 14.44 -10.42 30.01
CA ASP A 136 13.01 -10.11 30.15
C ASP A 136 12.27 -9.99 28.80
N GLY A 137 12.98 -10.16 27.67
CA GLY A 137 12.44 -10.07 26.32
C GLY A 137 12.35 -8.66 25.74
N THR A 138 12.76 -7.62 26.47
CA THR A 138 12.87 -6.26 25.95
C THR A 138 14.04 -6.12 24.99
N VAL A 139 14.00 -5.14 24.08
CA VAL A 139 15.12 -4.89 23.16
C VAL A 139 16.29 -4.29 23.93
N LYS A 140 17.44 -4.95 23.84
CA LYS A 140 18.70 -4.48 24.40
C LYS A 140 19.38 -3.48 23.49
N ASN A 141 19.61 -3.87 22.23
CA ASN A 141 20.32 -3.08 21.22
C ASN A 141 20.06 -3.61 19.79
N PHE A 142 20.54 -2.86 18.79
CA PHE A 142 20.69 -3.34 17.42
C PHE A 142 22.15 -3.61 17.08
N LEU A 143 22.45 -4.87 16.74
CA LEU A 143 23.73 -5.27 16.18
C LEU A 143 23.73 -5.05 14.66
N LEU A 144 24.69 -4.29 14.16
CA LEU A 144 24.88 -4.01 12.74
C LEU A 144 25.78 -5.06 12.06
N THR A 145 25.69 -5.19 10.74
CA THR A 145 26.48 -6.16 9.96
C THR A 145 27.99 -5.93 10.00
N ASN A 146 28.43 -4.73 10.37
CA ASN A 146 29.84 -4.40 10.55
C ASN A 146 30.34 -4.68 11.98
N GLY A 147 29.49 -5.25 12.85
CA GLY A 147 29.80 -5.53 14.24
C GLY A 147 29.55 -4.37 15.21
N ASN A 148 29.19 -3.17 14.72
CA ASN A 148 28.84 -2.05 15.60
C ASN A 148 27.52 -2.31 16.29
N VAL A 149 27.39 -1.80 17.52
CA VAL A 149 26.18 -1.87 18.32
C VAL A 149 25.55 -0.48 18.42
N ILE A 150 24.23 -0.41 18.27
CA ILE A 150 23.44 0.80 18.44
C ILE A 150 22.51 0.61 19.62
N ASP A 151 22.74 1.39 20.67
CA ASP A 151 21.92 1.47 21.87
C ASP A 151 21.01 2.72 21.82
N GLY A 152 19.87 2.66 22.50
CA GLY A 152 18.93 3.76 22.64
C GLY A 152 17.79 3.44 23.60
N ASP A 153 17.05 4.48 23.99
CA ASP A 153 15.93 4.34 24.93
C ASP A 153 14.69 3.71 24.27
N ALA A 154 14.56 3.86 22.96
CA ALA A 154 13.47 3.33 22.17
C ALA A 154 13.96 2.85 20.80
N TYR A 155 13.37 1.77 20.31
CA TYR A 155 13.74 1.13 19.05
C TYR A 155 12.54 1.08 18.11
N LEU A 156 12.69 1.64 16.90
CA LEU A 156 11.70 1.59 15.83
C LEU A 156 12.27 0.84 14.62
N ILE A 157 11.50 -0.07 14.04
CA ILE A 157 11.85 -0.74 12.78
C ILE A 157 10.83 -0.37 11.72
N SER A 158 11.28 0.37 10.72
CA SER A 158 10.51 0.75 9.53
C SER A 158 10.92 -0.05 8.29
N SER A 159 11.47 -1.27 8.47
CA SER A 159 11.83 -2.15 7.36
C SER A 159 10.63 -2.88 6.80
N SER A 160 10.74 -3.39 5.57
CA SER A 160 9.66 -4.18 4.95
C SER A 160 9.35 -5.43 5.79
N PHE A 161 8.08 -5.82 5.85
CA PHE A 161 7.62 -6.98 6.64
C PHE A 161 8.40 -8.27 6.36
N SER A 162 8.82 -8.50 5.11
CA SER A 162 9.65 -9.66 4.73
C SER A 162 10.98 -9.72 5.50
N TYR A 163 11.63 -8.58 5.76
CA TYR A 163 12.88 -8.51 6.53
C TYR A 163 12.65 -8.71 8.03
N LEU A 164 11.52 -8.22 8.55
CA LEU A 164 11.11 -8.46 9.94
C LEU A 164 10.86 -9.95 10.22
N LYS A 165 10.11 -10.62 9.34
CA LYS A 165 9.70 -12.02 9.54
C LYS A 165 10.85 -13.03 9.38
N THR A 166 11.88 -12.69 8.59
CA THR A 166 13.03 -13.58 8.30
C THR A 166 14.07 -13.65 9.41
N GLY A 167 13.91 -12.94 10.53
CA GLY A 167 14.78 -13.03 11.71
C GLY A 167 14.95 -14.43 12.33
N LYS A 168 14.22 -15.47 11.84
CA LYS A 168 14.38 -16.88 12.24
C LYS A 168 15.04 -17.81 11.19
N ARG A 169 15.39 -17.35 9.98
CA ARG A 169 16.03 -18.20 8.96
C ARG A 169 17.15 -17.46 8.22
N TRP A 170 18.34 -17.45 8.83
CA TRP A 170 19.59 -17.08 8.16
C TRP A 170 20.61 -18.24 8.23
N HIS A 171 20.13 -19.47 8.03
CA HIS A 171 20.97 -20.64 7.76
C HIS A 171 20.44 -21.33 6.51
N THR A 172 20.87 -20.84 5.36
CA THR A 172 21.15 -21.71 4.22
C THR A 172 22.43 -21.17 3.60
N SER A 173 23.53 -21.87 3.89
CA SER A 173 24.72 -21.79 3.06
C SER A 173 24.31 -22.08 1.62
N ARG A 174 24.81 -21.27 0.69
CA ARG A 174 24.94 -21.69 -0.69
C ARG A 174 26.35 -22.25 -0.78
N ASP A 175 26.43 -23.58 -0.80
CA ASP A 175 27.47 -24.29 -1.54
C ASP A 175 27.11 -24.25 -3.03
#